data_AF-A0A1Q7QE03-F1
#
_entry.id   AF-A0A1Q7QE03-F1
#
_cell.length_a   1.000
_cell.length_b   1.000
_cell.length_c   1.000
_cell.angle_alpha   90.00
_cell.angle_beta   90.00
_cell.angle_gamma   90.00
#
_symmetry.space_group_name_H-M   'P 1'
#
loop_
_entity.id
_entity.type
_entity.pdbx_description
1 polymer ?
#
loop_
_entity_poly.entity_id
_entity_poly.type
_entity_poly.pdbx_seq_one_letter_code
_entity_poly.pdbx_strand_id
1 'polypeptide(L)'
;MGTAAIVFGSFLLSLYTVVRCPKPAGWKANWPVGPANWDFAKSWGTNVAIFGSLIGTFFQNQIVANPVFVPVPGYPLLSVLFALLALVAPAAFLALSQVNPVKNKGALEIQSQGSARGFLVAMLLTLWAALGQLATLGALTFEVMNSGKSSVATVVLAIILTAAAVTVVAYAWRTAKPLLMHQKAASDLVAVAGATDDTALPAWSLL
;
A
#
# COMPACT_ATOMS: atom_id res chain seq x y z
N MET A 1 25.24 -2.08 3.26
CA MET A 1 24.30 -2.55 4.31
C MET A 1 22.99 -1.75 4.32
N GLY A 2 23.00 -0.42 4.06
CA GLY A 2 21.78 0.40 4.13
C GLY A 2 20.64 0.03 3.18
N THR A 3 20.93 -0.42 1.95
CA THR A 3 19.89 -0.81 0.97
C THR A 3 19.05 -1.99 1.45
N ALA A 4 19.70 -3.05 1.95
CA ALA A 4 19.03 -4.21 2.52
C ALA A 4 18.17 -3.83 3.73
N ALA A 5 18.66 -2.94 4.60
CA ALA A 5 17.90 -2.46 5.75
C ALA A 5 16.63 -1.70 5.32
N ILE A 6 16.70 -0.85 4.28
CA ILE A 6 15.55 -0.14 3.75
C ILE A 6 14.54 -1.13 3.14
N VAL A 7 15.00 -2.01 2.24
CA VAL A 7 14.12 -2.95 1.51
C VAL A 7 13.47 -3.96 2.45
N PHE A 8 14.28 -4.66 3.24
CA PHE A 8 13.77 -5.72 4.14
C PHE A 8 13.12 -5.15 5.40
N GLY A 9 13.63 -4.04 5.94
CA GLY A 9 13.03 -3.39 7.11
C GLY A 9 11.62 -2.87 6.80
N SER A 10 11.45 -2.18 5.66
CA SER A 10 10.12 -1.76 5.20
C SER A 10 9.23 -2.97 4.89
N PHE A 11 9.75 -3.99 4.21
CA PHE A 11 8.99 -5.22 3.93
C PHE A 11 8.49 -5.91 5.20
N LEU A 12 9.37 -6.13 6.18
CA LEU A 12 9.03 -6.78 7.44
C LEU A 12 8.03 -5.96 8.25
N LEU A 13 8.16 -4.63 8.24
CA LEU A 13 7.19 -3.75 8.88
C LEU A 13 5.82 -3.84 8.19
N SER A 14 5.77 -3.76 6.86
CA SER A 14 4.53 -3.93 6.09
C SER A 14 3.91 -5.31 6.32
N LEU A 15 4.72 -6.37 6.30
CA LEU A 15 4.28 -7.73 6.56
C LEU A 15 3.71 -7.87 7.98
N TYR A 16 4.40 -7.34 8.98
CA TYR A 16 3.92 -7.30 10.35
C TYR A 16 2.59 -6.57 10.45
N THR A 17 2.46 -5.39 9.82
CA THR A 17 1.23 -4.60 9.78
C THR A 17 0.06 -5.38 9.18
N VAL A 18 0.27 -6.09 8.06
CA VAL A 18 -0.77 -6.88 7.39
C VAL A 18 -1.11 -8.16 8.17
N VAL A 19 -0.12 -8.87 8.69
CA VAL A 19 -0.32 -10.11 9.46
C VAL A 19 -1.08 -9.82 10.75
N ARG A 20 -0.70 -8.75 11.46
CA ARG A 20 -1.32 -8.31 12.72
C ARG A 20 -2.60 -7.50 12.53
N CYS A 21 -2.97 -7.20 11.28
CA CYS A 21 -4.24 -6.55 11.01
C CYS A 21 -5.39 -7.41 11.59
N PRO A 22 -6.25 -6.83 12.44
CA PRO A 22 -7.35 -7.57 13.03
C PRO A 22 -8.31 -8.04 11.93
N LYS A 23 -8.54 -9.35 11.89
CA LYS A 23 -9.41 -10.00 10.91
C LYS A 23 -10.78 -10.25 11.54
N PRO A 24 -11.88 -10.17 10.77
CA PRO A 24 -13.20 -10.52 11.28
C PRO A 24 -13.27 -12.00 11.67
N ALA A 25 -14.14 -12.33 12.64
CA ALA A 25 -14.36 -13.71 13.05
C ALA A 25 -14.81 -14.57 11.86
N GLY A 26 -14.19 -15.76 11.71
CA GLY A 26 -14.48 -16.69 10.61
C GLY A 26 -13.82 -16.35 9.27
N TRP A 27 -12.85 -15.42 9.23
CA TRP A 27 -12.14 -15.00 8.02
C TRP A 27 -11.62 -16.17 7.16
N LYS A 28 -11.90 -16.10 5.85
CA LYS A 28 -11.35 -17.03 4.83
C LYS A 28 -10.60 -16.26 3.75
N ALA A 29 -9.48 -16.83 3.28
CA ALA A 29 -8.61 -16.20 2.29
C ALA A 29 -9.28 -15.98 0.91
N ASN A 30 -10.23 -16.84 0.54
CA ASN A 30 -10.89 -16.80 -0.78
C ASN A 30 -12.25 -16.10 -0.73
N TRP A 31 -12.55 -15.34 0.34
CA TRP A 31 -13.81 -14.58 0.37
C TRP A 31 -13.83 -13.51 -0.72
N PRO A 32 -14.98 -13.30 -1.38
CA PRO A 32 -15.13 -12.22 -2.34
C PRO A 32 -15.10 -10.87 -1.62
N VAL A 33 -14.39 -9.91 -2.21
CA VAL A 33 -14.18 -8.57 -1.64
C VAL A 33 -14.31 -7.54 -2.75
N GLY A 34 -15.49 -6.94 -2.84
CA GLY A 34 -15.87 -5.93 -3.82
C GLY A 34 -15.62 -6.29 -5.30
N PRO A 35 -16.08 -5.43 -6.21
CA PRO A 35 -15.74 -5.51 -7.61
C PRO A 35 -14.24 -5.25 -7.83
N ALA A 36 -13.66 -5.91 -8.83
CA ALA A 36 -12.25 -5.77 -9.20
C ALA A 36 -11.92 -4.42 -9.88
N ASN A 37 -12.84 -3.46 -9.90
CA ASN A 37 -12.73 -2.15 -10.55
C ASN A 37 -12.05 -1.10 -9.65
N TRP A 38 -10.87 -1.44 -9.15
CA TRP A 38 -10.07 -0.60 -8.29
C TRP A 38 -9.76 0.79 -8.91
N ASP A 39 -9.93 1.86 -8.13
CA ASP A 39 -9.55 3.22 -8.50
C ASP A 39 -8.24 3.65 -7.80
N PHE A 40 -7.13 3.53 -8.52
CA PHE A 40 -5.78 3.79 -7.99
C PHE A 40 -5.49 5.27 -7.73
N ALA A 41 -6.15 6.19 -8.45
CA ALA A 41 -5.95 7.62 -8.26
C ALA A 41 -6.44 8.07 -6.87
N LYS A 42 -7.41 7.34 -6.32
CA LYS A 42 -7.91 7.55 -4.97
C LYS A 42 -7.04 6.92 -3.89
N SER A 43 -6.03 6.13 -4.26
CA SER A 43 -5.18 5.43 -3.30
C SER A 43 -4.03 6.28 -2.77
N TRP A 44 -4.11 6.76 -1.52
CA TRP A 44 -3.05 7.53 -0.86
C TRP A 44 -1.71 6.78 -0.81
N GLY A 45 -1.71 5.45 -0.64
CA GLY A 45 -0.46 4.69 -0.55
C GLY A 45 0.30 4.68 -1.88
N THR A 46 -0.45 4.56 -2.98
CA THR A 46 0.07 4.68 -4.35
C THR A 46 0.55 6.11 -4.61
N ASN A 47 -0.20 7.11 -4.16
CA ASN A 47 0.20 8.52 -4.27
C ASN A 47 1.50 8.81 -3.47
N VAL A 48 1.66 8.30 -2.24
CA VAL A 48 2.88 8.49 -1.44
C VAL A 48 4.09 7.86 -2.12
N ALA A 49 3.97 6.66 -2.67
CA ALA A 49 5.07 6.02 -3.39
C ALA A 49 5.42 6.77 -4.69
N ILE A 50 4.41 7.17 -5.48
CA ILE A 50 4.62 7.89 -6.75
C ILE A 50 5.21 9.29 -6.49
N PHE A 51 4.57 10.12 -5.67
CA PHE A 51 5.08 11.47 -5.37
C PHE A 51 6.42 11.41 -4.63
N GLY A 52 6.58 10.46 -3.70
CA GLY A 52 7.85 10.26 -3.00
C GLY A 52 8.98 9.86 -3.95
N SER A 53 8.71 9.09 -5.01
CA SER A 53 9.70 8.71 -6.02
C SER A 53 10.15 9.90 -6.87
N LEU A 54 9.22 10.81 -7.21
CA LEU A 54 9.53 12.03 -7.94
C LEU A 54 10.42 12.97 -7.12
N ILE A 55 10.08 13.17 -5.85
CA ILE A 55 10.88 13.97 -4.90
C ILE A 55 12.26 13.32 -4.72
N GLY A 56 12.32 12.02 -4.46
CA GLY A 56 13.58 11.30 -4.28
C GLY A 56 14.51 11.47 -5.48
N THR A 57 13.99 11.29 -6.69
CA THR A 57 14.78 11.37 -7.93
C THR A 57 15.35 12.78 -8.18
N PHE A 58 14.60 13.84 -7.85
CA PHE A 58 15.04 15.22 -8.07
C PHE A 58 16.14 15.66 -7.11
N PHE A 59 16.05 15.27 -5.84
CA PHE A 59 16.96 15.75 -4.80
C PHE A 59 18.24 14.90 -4.63
N GLN A 60 18.32 13.72 -5.23
CA GLN A 60 19.45 12.79 -5.02
C GLN A 60 20.78 13.26 -5.62
N ASN A 61 20.77 13.87 -6.81
CA ASN A 61 22.01 14.24 -7.51
C ASN A 61 22.68 15.52 -6.96
N GLN A 62 22.00 16.28 -6.09
CA GLN A 62 22.50 17.57 -5.63
C GLN A 62 23.03 17.59 -4.19
N ILE A 63 22.76 16.55 -3.39
CA ILE A 63 22.81 16.69 -1.93
C ILE A 63 24.00 15.97 -1.29
N VAL A 64 24.38 14.77 -1.74
CA VAL A 64 25.42 13.97 -1.06
C VAL A 64 26.48 13.47 -2.05
N ALA A 65 27.66 14.09 -2.02
CA ALA A 65 28.79 13.69 -2.88
C ALA A 65 29.48 12.39 -2.40
N ASN A 66 29.39 12.07 -1.10
CA ASN A 66 30.01 10.89 -0.49
C ASN A 66 29.04 10.24 0.52
N PRO A 67 28.08 9.42 0.06
CA PRO A 67 27.10 8.79 0.93
C PRO A 67 27.76 7.70 1.80
N VAL A 68 27.38 7.65 3.08
CA VAL A 68 27.95 6.70 4.07
C VAL A 68 27.03 5.49 4.28
N PHE A 69 25.72 5.65 4.06
CA PHE A 69 24.72 4.65 4.40
C PHE A 69 24.31 3.81 3.18
N VAL A 70 24.06 4.45 2.03
CA VAL A 70 23.71 3.78 0.77
C VAL A 70 24.67 4.22 -0.34
N PRO A 71 25.50 3.31 -0.90
CA PRO A 71 26.39 3.65 -2.00
C PRO A 71 25.62 4.14 -3.24
N VAL A 72 26.19 5.09 -3.99
CA VAL A 72 25.65 5.49 -5.30
C VAL A 72 25.76 4.29 -6.27
N PRO A 73 24.71 3.97 -7.07
CA PRO A 73 23.45 4.69 -7.29
C PRO A 73 22.24 4.11 -6.51
N GLY A 74 22.43 3.63 -5.29
CA GLY A 74 21.40 2.89 -4.55
C GLY A 74 20.10 3.65 -4.29
N TYR A 75 20.16 4.95 -3.98
CA TYR A 75 18.95 5.76 -3.71
C TYR A 75 18.01 5.90 -4.93
N PRO A 76 18.50 6.22 -6.14
CA PRO A 76 17.65 6.20 -7.34
C PRO A 76 16.98 4.85 -7.59
N LEU A 77 17.75 3.76 -7.48
CA LEU A 77 17.24 2.41 -7.70
C LEU A 77 16.17 2.02 -6.68
N LEU A 78 16.34 2.42 -5.41
CA LEU A 78 15.32 2.24 -4.38
C LEU A 78 14.03 3.01 -4.70
N SER A 79 14.13 4.27 -5.12
CA SER A 79 12.96 5.06 -5.51
C SER A 79 12.19 4.43 -6.68
N VAL A 80 12.91 3.94 -7.69
CA VAL A 80 12.30 3.24 -8.83
C VAL A 80 11.65 1.93 -8.40
N LEU A 81 12.32 1.14 -7.56
CA LEU A 81 11.77 -0.11 -7.02
C LEU A 81 10.44 0.12 -6.31
N PHE A 82 10.36 1.11 -5.41
CA PHE A 82 9.14 1.36 -4.65
C PHE A 82 8.02 1.97 -5.51
N ALA A 83 8.35 2.77 -6.53
CA ALA A 83 7.38 3.21 -7.52
C ALA A 83 6.81 2.02 -8.33
N LEU A 84 7.67 1.10 -8.77
CA LEU A 84 7.24 -0.11 -9.48
C LEU A 84 6.39 -1.03 -8.60
N LEU A 85 6.74 -1.18 -7.31
CA LEU A 85 5.92 -1.94 -6.37
C LEU A 85 4.50 -1.36 -6.23
N ALA A 86 4.37 -0.03 -6.18
CA ALA A 86 3.07 0.63 -6.16
C ALA A 86 2.26 0.38 -7.44
N LEU A 87 2.93 0.28 -8.60
CA LEU A 87 2.30 -0.06 -9.88
C LEU A 87 1.90 -1.55 -9.97
N VAL A 88 2.63 -2.45 -9.32
CA VAL A 88 2.35 -3.90 -9.34
C VAL A 88 1.22 -4.28 -8.39
N ALA A 89 1.00 -3.53 -7.30
CA ALA A 89 -0.11 -3.76 -6.37
C ALA A 89 -1.48 -3.92 -7.07
N PRO A 90 -1.87 -3.04 -8.02
CA PRO A 90 -3.02 -3.24 -8.90
C PRO A 90 -3.12 -4.62 -9.56
N ALA A 91 -2.04 -4.98 -10.25
CA ALA A 91 -2.00 -6.17 -11.09
C ALA A 91 -2.10 -7.41 -10.21
N ALA A 92 -1.49 -7.39 -9.02
CA ALA A 92 -1.60 -8.46 -8.05
C ALA A 92 -3.04 -8.65 -7.54
N PHE A 93 -3.78 -7.55 -7.32
CA PHE A 93 -5.20 -7.63 -6.94
C PHE A 93 -6.06 -8.25 -8.05
N LEU A 94 -5.88 -7.78 -9.28
CA LEU A 94 -6.60 -8.28 -10.45
C LEU A 94 -6.26 -9.74 -10.77
N ALA A 95 -4.99 -10.13 -10.68
CA ALA A 95 -4.55 -11.50 -10.93
C ALA A 95 -5.12 -12.51 -9.91
N LEU A 96 -5.52 -12.02 -8.72
CA LEU A 96 -6.13 -12.82 -7.66
C LEU A 96 -7.66 -12.62 -7.57
N SER A 97 -8.25 -11.96 -8.56
CA SER A 97 -9.70 -11.82 -8.68
C SER A 97 -10.34 -13.15 -9.09
N GLN A 98 -11.62 -13.30 -8.75
CA GLN A 98 -12.43 -14.47 -9.08
C GLN A 98 -13.64 -14.01 -9.90
N VAL A 99 -13.98 -14.78 -10.91
CA VAL A 99 -15.14 -14.52 -11.76
C VAL A 99 -16.37 -15.10 -11.07
N ASN A 100 -17.24 -14.22 -10.57
CA ASN A 100 -18.47 -14.63 -9.90
C ASN A 100 -19.68 -14.11 -10.68
N PRO A 101 -20.73 -14.93 -10.89
CA PRO A 101 -21.99 -14.42 -11.42
C PRO A 101 -22.65 -13.54 -10.36
N VAL A 102 -22.95 -12.29 -10.72
CA VAL A 102 -23.63 -11.32 -9.87
C VAL A 102 -24.94 -10.94 -10.54
N LYS A 103 -26.02 -10.90 -9.77
CA LYS A 103 -27.31 -10.42 -10.28
C LYS A 103 -27.37 -8.91 -10.10
N ASN A 104 -27.46 -8.17 -11.20
CA ASN A 104 -27.54 -6.72 -11.27
C ASN A 104 -28.79 -6.35 -12.07
N LYS A 105 -29.74 -5.63 -11.47
CA LYS A 105 -31.01 -5.20 -12.05
C LYS A 105 -31.80 -6.31 -12.77
N GLY A 106 -31.81 -7.51 -12.19
CA GLY A 106 -32.52 -8.66 -12.74
C GLY A 106 -31.78 -9.44 -13.84
N ALA A 107 -30.62 -8.96 -14.31
CA ALA A 107 -29.75 -9.69 -15.23
C ALA A 107 -28.60 -10.38 -14.48
N LEU A 108 -28.25 -11.60 -14.90
CA LEU A 108 -27.03 -12.27 -14.47
C LEU A 108 -25.86 -11.66 -15.25
N GLU A 109 -25.08 -10.81 -14.58
CA GLU A 109 -23.84 -10.25 -15.12
C GLU A 109 -22.64 -11.00 -14.54
N ILE A 110 -21.70 -11.33 -15.41
CA ILE A 110 -20.42 -11.88 -14.97
C ILE A 110 -19.57 -10.72 -14.46
N GLN A 111 -19.36 -10.64 -13.15
CA GLN A 111 -18.52 -9.61 -12.56
C GLN A 111 -17.25 -10.25 -11.95
N SER A 112 -16.09 -9.71 -12.31
CA SER A 112 -14.87 -10.04 -11.61
C SER A 112 -14.89 -9.39 -10.22
N GLN A 113 -14.85 -10.22 -9.17
CA GLN A 113 -14.78 -9.79 -7.79
C GLN A 113 -13.37 -10.03 -7.25
N GLY A 114 -12.85 -9.10 -6.44
CA GLY A 114 -11.58 -9.31 -5.76
C GLY A 114 -11.68 -10.46 -4.75
N SER A 115 -10.54 -11.07 -4.40
CA SER A 115 -10.46 -12.00 -3.26
C SER A 115 -9.86 -11.33 -2.03
N ALA A 116 -10.19 -11.79 -0.83
CA ALA A 116 -9.60 -11.31 0.42
C ALA A 116 -8.08 -11.53 0.46
N ARG A 117 -7.58 -12.60 -0.16
CA ARG A 117 -6.14 -12.82 -0.36
C ARG A 117 -5.55 -11.78 -1.31
N GLY A 118 -6.22 -11.51 -2.43
CA GLY A 118 -5.84 -10.44 -3.35
C GLY A 118 -5.73 -9.09 -2.65
N PHE A 119 -6.74 -8.75 -1.85
CA PHE A 119 -6.76 -7.55 -1.00
C PHE A 119 -5.50 -7.47 -0.12
N LEU A 120 -5.17 -8.54 0.61
CA LEU A 120 -4.05 -8.52 1.54
C LEU A 120 -2.71 -8.41 0.83
N VAL A 121 -2.57 -9.06 -0.33
CA VAL A 121 -1.37 -8.95 -1.17
C VAL A 121 -1.22 -7.53 -1.71
N ALA A 122 -2.29 -6.94 -2.24
CA ALA A 122 -2.27 -5.56 -2.72
C ALA A 122 -1.95 -4.58 -1.58
N MET A 123 -2.58 -4.75 -0.42
CA MET A 123 -2.31 -3.96 0.79
C MET A 123 -0.84 -4.09 1.23
N LEU A 124 -0.28 -5.30 1.20
CA LEU A 124 1.13 -5.54 1.53
C LEU A 124 2.06 -4.79 0.56
N LEU A 125 1.83 -4.91 -0.74
CA LEU A 125 2.65 -4.26 -1.77
C LEU A 125 2.57 -2.74 -1.69
N THR A 126 1.37 -2.18 -1.50
CA THR A 126 1.17 -0.73 -1.33
C THR A 126 1.86 -0.21 -0.06
N LEU A 127 1.73 -0.91 1.07
CA LEU A 127 2.42 -0.53 2.30
C LEU A 127 3.93 -0.65 2.16
N TRP A 128 4.42 -1.67 1.48
CA TRP A 128 5.85 -1.87 1.26
C TRP A 128 6.41 -0.75 0.38
N ALA A 129 5.71 -0.40 -0.70
CA ALA A 129 6.05 0.74 -1.54
C ALA A 129 6.10 2.06 -0.76
N ALA A 130 5.04 2.38 -0.01
CA ALA A 130 4.96 3.63 0.73
C ALA A 130 6.02 3.73 1.84
N LEU A 131 6.17 2.69 2.66
CA LEU A 131 7.16 2.67 3.76
C LEU A 131 8.59 2.61 3.23
N GLY A 132 8.83 1.87 2.16
CA GLY A 132 10.12 1.83 1.49
C GLY A 132 10.52 3.19 0.92
N GLN A 133 9.58 3.91 0.30
CA GLN A 133 9.83 5.25 -0.22
C GLN A 133 10.12 6.25 0.92
N LEU A 134 9.36 6.21 2.01
CA LEU A 134 9.60 7.04 3.19
C LEU A 134 10.95 6.72 3.84
N ALA A 135 11.33 5.44 3.94
CA ALA A 135 12.62 5.03 4.45
C ALA A 135 13.79 5.48 3.55
N THR A 136 13.60 5.46 2.23
CA THR A 136 14.57 5.97 1.25
C THR A 136 14.80 7.47 1.43
N LEU A 137 13.72 8.25 1.54
CA LEU A 137 13.79 9.70 1.80
C LEU A 137 14.38 10.00 3.19
N GLY A 138 14.02 9.21 4.20
CA GLY A 138 14.56 9.34 5.56
C GLY A 138 16.06 9.06 5.61
N ALA A 139 16.52 8.02 4.92
CA ALA A 139 17.94 7.69 4.81
C ALA A 139 18.71 8.77 4.04
N LEU A 140 18.15 9.35 2.98
CA LEU A 140 18.75 10.49 2.29
C LEU A 140 18.87 11.70 3.23
N THR A 141 17.79 12.00 3.98
CA THR A 141 17.75 13.09 4.97
C THR A 141 18.82 12.89 6.05
N PHE A 142 18.99 11.67 6.53
CA PHE A 142 20.02 11.31 7.51
C PHE A 142 21.44 11.54 6.96
N GLU A 143 21.69 11.23 5.70
CA GLU A 143 22.98 11.52 5.07
C GLU A 143 23.24 13.03 4.94
N VAL A 144 22.22 13.84 4.64
CA VAL A 144 22.36 15.31 4.67
C VAL A 144 22.76 15.79 6.06
N MET A 145 22.11 15.25 7.09
CA MET A 145 22.40 15.62 8.48
C MET A 145 23.84 15.29 8.87
N ASN A 146 24.34 14.12 8.45
CA ASN A 146 25.70 13.68 8.76
C ASN A 146 26.78 14.30 7.87
N SER A 147 26.40 14.89 6.73
CA SER A 147 27.34 15.57 5.82
C SER A 147 27.83 16.93 6.34
N GLY A 148 27.35 17.38 7.50
CA GLY A 148 27.62 18.72 8.05
C GLY A 148 26.84 19.84 7.36
N LYS A 149 26.00 19.52 6.35
CA LYS A 149 25.12 20.46 5.64
C LYS A 149 23.71 20.52 6.24
N SER A 150 23.55 20.12 7.49
CA SER A 150 22.25 20.10 8.16
C SER A 150 21.69 21.51 8.34
N SER A 151 20.41 21.70 8.02
CA SER A 151 19.66 22.92 8.33
C SER A 151 18.45 22.59 9.20
N VAL A 152 17.81 23.61 9.77
CA VAL A 152 16.51 23.45 10.46
C VAL A 152 15.49 22.77 9.54
N ALA A 153 15.50 23.09 8.23
CA ALA A 153 14.63 22.45 7.25
C ALA A 153 14.88 20.94 7.15
N THR A 154 16.14 20.49 7.22
CA THR A 154 16.49 19.07 7.20
C THR A 154 15.93 18.33 8.43
N VAL A 155 15.99 18.95 9.61
CA VAL A 155 15.44 18.38 10.85
C VAL A 155 13.92 18.31 10.79
N VAL A 156 13.27 19.38 10.33
CA VAL A 156 11.81 19.41 10.15
C VAL A 156 11.36 18.35 9.14
N LEU A 157 12.09 18.18 8.04
CA LEU A 157 11.82 17.12 7.05
C LEU A 157 11.91 15.72 7.70
N ALA A 158 12.93 15.45 8.52
CA ALA A 158 13.07 14.17 9.21
C ALA A 158 11.87 13.89 10.16
N ILE A 159 11.39 14.91 10.87
CA ILE A 159 10.20 14.81 11.73
C ILE A 159 8.96 14.50 10.90
N ILE A 160 8.75 15.23 9.79
CA ILE A 160 7.60 15.03 8.89
C ILE A 160 7.62 13.61 8.31
N LEU A 161 8.77 13.12 7.84
CA LEU A 161 8.90 11.77 7.29
C LEU A 161 8.60 10.70 8.34
N THR A 162 9.06 10.90 9.57
CA THR A 162 8.79 9.98 10.69
C THR A 162 7.30 9.98 11.04
N ALA A 163 6.69 11.16 11.16
CA ALA A 163 5.27 11.30 11.43
C ALA A 163 4.41 10.69 10.30
N ALA A 164 4.82 10.86 9.04
CA ALA A 164 4.18 10.23 7.89
C ALA A 164 4.24 8.70 8.01
N ALA A 165 5.42 8.12 8.28
CA ALA A 165 5.57 6.67 8.42
C ALA A 165 4.67 6.09 9.52
N VAL A 166 4.60 6.76 10.68
CA VAL A 166 3.71 6.36 11.78
C VAL A 166 2.24 6.47 11.38
N THR A 167 1.86 7.57 10.73
CA THR A 167 0.48 7.82 10.28
C THR A 167 0.04 6.77 9.26
N VAL A 168 0.92 6.39 8.32
CA VAL A 168 0.69 5.33 7.34
C VAL A 168 0.35 4.01 8.02
N VAL A 169 1.17 3.57 8.98
CA VAL A 169 0.95 2.30 9.71
C VAL A 169 -0.34 2.36 10.53
N ALA A 170 -0.55 3.45 11.27
CA ALA A 170 -1.73 3.63 12.11
C ALA A 170 -3.02 3.65 11.27
N TYR A 171 -3.00 4.33 10.13
CA TYR A 171 -4.15 4.46 9.25
C TYR A 171 -4.48 3.14 8.54
N ALA A 172 -3.46 2.38 8.13
CA ALA A 172 -3.63 1.04 7.58
C ALA A 172 -4.37 0.10 8.55
N TRP A 173 -4.01 0.13 9.83
CA TRP A 173 -4.72 -0.65 10.86
C TRP A 173 -6.14 -0.17 11.14
N ARG A 174 -6.35 1.15 11.17
CA ARG A 174 -7.68 1.72 11.42
C ARG A 174 -8.68 1.40 10.31
N THR A 175 -8.23 1.29 9.07
CA THR A 175 -9.11 1.14 7.90
C THR A 175 -9.33 -0.32 7.49
N ALA A 176 -8.33 -1.17 7.61
CA ALA A 176 -8.42 -2.54 7.11
C ALA A 176 -9.49 -3.39 7.82
N LYS A 177 -9.67 -3.26 9.14
CA LYS A 177 -10.71 -4.03 9.87
C LYS A 177 -12.12 -3.63 9.48
N PRO A 178 -12.53 -2.35 9.56
CA PRO A 178 -13.87 -1.92 9.12
C PRO A 178 -14.18 -2.33 7.69
N LEU A 179 -13.22 -2.19 6.77
CA LEU A 179 -13.41 -2.57 5.37
C LEU A 179 -13.66 -4.07 5.20
N LEU A 180 -12.85 -4.92 5.84
CA LEU A 180 -13.08 -6.36 5.81
C LEU A 180 -14.41 -6.76 6.48
N MET A 181 -14.83 -6.04 7.53
CA MET A 181 -16.12 -6.28 8.19
C MET A 181 -17.32 -5.89 7.31
N HIS A 182 -17.26 -4.72 6.65
CA HIS A 182 -18.30 -4.29 5.72
C HIS A 182 -18.43 -5.23 4.52
N GLN A 183 -17.30 -5.70 3.99
CA GLN A 183 -17.27 -6.63 2.86
C GLN A 183 -17.79 -8.01 3.26
N LYS A 184 -17.46 -8.49 4.46
CA LYS A 184 -18.05 -9.72 5.01
C LYS A 184 -19.56 -9.58 5.16
N ALA A 185 -20.04 -8.50 5.79
CA ALA A 185 -21.47 -8.28 6.01
C ALA A 185 -22.24 -8.22 4.68
N ALA A 186 -21.69 -7.54 3.67
CA ALA A 186 -22.27 -7.49 2.33
C ALA A 186 -22.28 -8.87 1.66
N SER A 187 -21.20 -9.67 1.78
CA SER A 187 -21.16 -11.03 1.24
C SER A 187 -22.14 -11.98 1.95
N ASP A 188 -22.29 -11.87 3.27
CA ASP A 188 -23.21 -12.69 4.06
C ASP A 188 -24.67 -12.35 3.71
N LEU A 189 -24.98 -11.05 3.50
CA LEU A 189 -26.30 -10.61 3.02
C LEU A 189 -26.62 -11.18 1.65
N VAL A 190 -25.67 -11.18 0.71
CA VAL A 190 -25.85 -11.79 -0.63
C VAL A 190 -26.10 -13.30 -0.53
N ALA A 191 -25.39 -14.01 0.36
CA ALA A 191 -25.56 -15.45 0.55
C ALA A 191 -26.91 -15.82 1.17
N VAL A 192 -27.44 -15.01 2.09
CA VAL A 192 -28.74 -15.24 2.76
C VAL A 192 -29.92 -14.79 1.90
N ALA A 193 -29.80 -13.67 1.18
CA ALA A 193 -30.88 -13.10 0.38
C ALA A 193 -31.19 -13.89 -0.90
N GLY A 194 -30.38 -14.89 -1.27
CA GLY A 194 -30.69 -15.77 -2.40
C GLY A 194 -31.03 -15.02 -3.69
N ALA A 195 -30.11 -14.21 -4.22
CA ALA A 195 -30.22 -13.60 -5.55
C ALA A 195 -31.55 -12.85 -5.86
N THR A 196 -32.22 -12.25 -4.86
CA THR A 196 -33.47 -11.49 -5.08
C THR A 196 -33.31 -9.97 -5.18
N ASP A 197 -32.18 -9.37 -4.78
CA ASP A 197 -31.88 -7.93 -4.92
C ASP A 197 -30.44 -7.69 -5.41
N ASP A 198 -30.12 -6.49 -5.91
CA ASP A 198 -28.82 -6.06 -6.44
C ASP A 198 -27.64 -6.57 -5.56
N THR A 199 -27.00 -7.66 -6.01
CA THR A 199 -25.96 -8.38 -5.26
C THR A 199 -24.55 -7.82 -5.47
N ALA A 200 -24.44 -6.66 -6.12
CA ALA A 200 -23.17 -6.01 -6.38
C ALA A 200 -22.56 -5.53 -5.06
N LEU A 201 -21.45 -6.15 -4.64
CA LEU A 201 -20.67 -5.66 -3.52
C LEU A 201 -20.25 -4.20 -3.81
N PRO A 202 -20.24 -3.31 -2.81
CA PRO A 202 -19.82 -1.93 -3.03
C PRO A 202 -18.36 -1.91 -3.49
N ALA A 203 -18.09 -1.15 -4.56
CA ALA A 203 -16.74 -0.79 -4.93
C ALA A 203 -16.11 -0.05 -3.75
N TRP A 204 -14.90 -0.46 -3.38
CA TRP A 204 -14.16 0.14 -2.29
C TRP A 204 -12.81 0.57 -2.87
N SER A 205 -12.45 1.82 -2.61
CA SER A 205 -11.06 2.22 -2.60
C SER A 205 -10.54 1.87 -1.20
N LEU A 206 -9.59 0.93 -1.04
CA LEU A 206 -8.68 1.14 0.09
C LEU A 206 -7.89 2.37 -0.27
N LEU A 207 -7.83 3.25 0.72
CA LEU A 207 -6.66 4.03 1.05
C LEU A 207 -6.01 4.75 -0.12
#